data_AF-A0A6C9EIE7-F1
#
_entry.id   AF-A0A6C9EIE7-F1
#
_cell.length_a   1.000
_cell.length_b   1.000
_cell.length_c   1.000
_cell.angle_alpha   90.00
_cell.angle_beta   90.00
_cell.angle_gamma   90.00
#
_symmetry.space_group_name_H-M   'P 1'
#
loop_
_entity.id
_entity.type
_entity.pdbx_description
1 polymer ?
#
loop_
_entity_poly.entity_id
_entity_poly.type
_entity_poly.pdbx_seq_one_letter_code
_entity_poly.pdbx_strand_id
1 'polypeptide(L)'
;MAETKKKVEATKPTPEEKQAAAEAEVDALVARAKKALVEFENLDQKQVDRIVAKASIAALNKHLVLAKMAVDETGRGLVEDKATKNIFACEHVTNYLAGQKTVGIIREDDVMGIDEVAEPVGVVAGVTPVTNPTSTAIFKSLIALKTRCPIVFGFHPGAQKCSVEAAK
;
A
#
# COMPACT_ATOMS: atom_id res chain seq x y z
N MET A 1 -53.99 -29.77 4.35
CA MET A 1 -52.73 -30.27 3.77
C MET A 1 -51.69 -29.19 3.98
N ALA A 2 -50.62 -29.54 4.69
CA ALA A 2 -49.57 -28.63 5.10
C ALA A 2 -48.46 -28.61 4.05
N GLU A 3 -48.04 -27.43 3.62
CA GLU A 3 -46.76 -27.24 2.93
C GLU A 3 -45.95 -26.20 3.70
N THR A 4 -45.17 -26.69 4.65
CA THR A 4 -44.10 -25.94 5.31
C THR A 4 -42.95 -25.76 4.33
N LYS A 5 -42.82 -24.54 3.77
CA LYS A 5 -41.62 -24.13 3.04
C LYS A 5 -40.41 -24.17 3.97
N LYS A 6 -39.57 -25.19 3.82
CA LYS A 6 -38.24 -25.28 4.44
C LYS A 6 -37.40 -24.10 3.93
N LYS A 7 -37.14 -23.14 4.81
CA LYS A 7 -36.15 -22.08 4.59
C LYS A 7 -34.79 -22.77 4.53
N VAL A 8 -34.16 -22.77 3.36
CA VAL A 8 -32.78 -23.24 3.20
C VAL A 8 -31.90 -22.21 3.88
N GLU A 9 -31.45 -22.53 5.09
CA GLU A 9 -30.51 -21.73 5.85
C GLU A 9 -29.15 -21.88 5.18
N ALA A 10 -28.60 -20.78 4.65
CA ALA A 10 -27.29 -20.80 4.00
C ALA A 10 -26.23 -21.21 5.04
N THR A 11 -25.71 -22.43 4.91
CA THR A 11 -24.64 -22.97 5.76
C THR A 11 -23.42 -22.06 5.67
N LYS A 12 -22.88 -21.66 6.83
CA LYS A 12 -21.66 -20.84 6.89
C LYS A 12 -20.50 -21.61 6.23
N PRO A 13 -19.67 -20.94 5.42
CA PRO A 13 -18.58 -21.60 4.71
C PRO A 13 -17.58 -22.22 5.68
N THR A 14 -17.07 -23.39 5.32
CA THR A 14 -16.09 -24.14 6.09
C THR A 14 -14.75 -23.38 6.16
N PRO A 15 -13.87 -23.70 7.11
CA PRO A 15 -12.53 -23.09 7.17
C PRO A 15 -11.73 -23.28 5.88
N GLU A 16 -11.86 -24.44 5.24
CA GLU A 16 -11.19 -24.77 3.96
C GLU A 16 -11.74 -23.93 2.81
N GLU A 17 -13.06 -23.73 2.72
CA GLU A 17 -13.68 -22.85 1.73
C GLU A 17 -13.26 -21.39 1.90
N LYS A 18 -13.12 -20.91 3.14
CA LYS A 18 -12.63 -19.57 3.44
C LYS A 18 -11.17 -19.39 3.04
N GLN A 19 -10.34 -20.40 3.28
CA GLN A 19 -8.93 -20.36 2.91
C GLN A 19 -8.78 -20.35 1.39
N ALA A 20 -9.47 -21.26 0.68
CA ALA A 20 -9.45 -21.30 -0.78
C ALA A 20 -9.94 -19.99 -1.41
N ALA A 21 -10.97 -19.36 -0.84
CA ALA A 21 -11.45 -18.05 -1.28
C ALA A 21 -10.40 -16.94 -1.07
N ALA A 22 -9.72 -16.93 0.08
CA ALA A 22 -8.66 -15.96 0.38
C ALA A 22 -7.44 -16.15 -0.55
N GLU A 23 -7.02 -17.39 -0.81
CA GLU A 23 -5.95 -17.72 -1.76
C GLU A 23 -6.30 -17.21 -3.16
N ALA A 24 -7.51 -17.49 -3.64
CA ALA A 24 -7.97 -17.02 -4.95
C ALA A 24 -8.02 -15.48 -5.06
N GLU A 25 -8.43 -14.77 -3.99
CA GLU A 25 -8.43 -13.30 -3.95
C GLU A 25 -7.00 -12.74 -4.03
N VAL A 26 -6.09 -13.28 -3.22
CA VAL A 26 -4.68 -12.87 -3.19
C VAL A 26 -4.01 -13.16 -4.53
N ASP A 27 -4.23 -14.33 -5.12
CA ASP A 27 -3.68 -14.69 -6.43
C ASP A 27 -4.13 -13.73 -7.53
N ALA A 28 -5.42 -13.35 -7.52
CA ALA A 28 -5.94 -12.36 -8.46
C ALA A 28 -5.30 -10.97 -8.27
N LEU A 29 -5.05 -10.56 -7.02
CA LEU A 29 -4.34 -9.31 -6.71
C LEU A 29 -2.90 -9.35 -7.18
N VAL A 30 -2.17 -10.44 -6.89
CA VAL A 30 -0.78 -10.63 -7.28
C VAL A 30 -0.64 -10.71 -8.80
N ALA A 31 -1.56 -11.38 -9.50
CA ALA A 31 -1.56 -11.43 -10.96
C ALA A 31 -1.71 -10.04 -11.59
N ARG A 32 -2.56 -9.18 -11.03
CA ARG A 32 -2.67 -7.77 -11.47
C ARG A 32 -1.42 -6.97 -11.13
N ALA A 33 -0.86 -7.17 -9.94
CA ALA A 33 0.36 -6.51 -9.51
C ALA A 33 1.55 -6.88 -10.42
N LYS A 34 1.68 -8.15 -10.83
CA LYS A 34 2.72 -8.58 -11.78
C LYS A 34 2.61 -7.90 -13.14
N LYS A 35 1.38 -7.66 -13.64
CA LYS A 35 1.18 -6.87 -14.87
C LYS A 35 1.62 -5.43 -14.68
N ALA A 36 1.22 -4.82 -13.56
CA ALA A 36 1.62 -3.46 -13.22
C ALA A 36 3.14 -3.33 -13.05
N LEU A 37 3.84 -4.35 -12.52
CA LEU A 37 5.30 -4.37 -12.38
C LEU A 37 5.99 -4.21 -13.74
N VAL A 38 5.58 -5.01 -14.73
CA VAL A 38 6.13 -4.95 -16.11
C VAL A 38 5.92 -3.56 -16.71
N GLU A 39 4.75 -2.95 -16.49
CA GLU A 39 4.50 -1.58 -16.95
C GLU A 39 5.36 -0.56 -16.19
N PHE A 40 5.58 -0.77 -14.89
CA PHE A 40 6.35 0.13 -14.03
C PHE A 40 7.84 0.14 -14.35
N GLU A 41 8.40 -1.00 -14.76
CA GLU A 41 9.81 -1.14 -15.14
C GLU A 41 10.20 -0.26 -16.34
N ASN A 42 9.24 0.03 -17.23
CA ASN A 42 9.44 0.89 -18.39
C ASN A 42 9.50 2.39 -18.05
N LEU A 43 9.20 2.78 -16.81
CA LEU A 43 9.22 4.18 -16.43
C LEU A 43 10.63 4.67 -16.11
N ASP A 44 10.93 5.88 -16.59
CA ASP A 44 12.17 6.57 -16.25
C ASP A 44 12.12 7.19 -14.83
N GLN A 45 13.28 7.65 -14.35
CA GLN A 45 13.39 8.26 -13.02
C GLN A 45 12.47 9.47 -12.83
N LYS A 46 12.30 10.32 -13.85
CA LYS A 46 11.50 11.55 -13.76
C LYS A 46 10.01 11.23 -13.67
N GLN A 47 9.57 10.21 -14.40
CA GLN A 47 8.20 9.71 -14.34
C GLN A 47 7.89 9.12 -12.96
N VAL A 48 8.79 8.29 -12.42
CA VAL A 48 8.66 7.73 -11.08
C VAL A 48 8.61 8.85 -10.02
N ASP A 49 9.52 9.81 -10.09
CA ASP A 49 9.58 10.93 -9.13
C ASP A 49 8.31 11.77 -9.19
N ARG A 50 7.76 12.01 -10.39
CA ARG A 50 6.49 12.71 -10.57
C ARG A 50 5.32 11.95 -9.95
N ILE A 51 5.27 10.63 -10.09
CA ILE A 51 4.23 9.78 -9.49
C ILE A 51 4.30 9.89 -7.97
N VAL A 52 5.48 9.72 -7.38
CA VAL A 52 5.69 9.80 -5.92
C VAL A 52 5.31 11.19 -5.39
N ALA A 53 5.73 12.26 -6.06
CA ALA A 53 5.37 13.62 -5.66
C ALA A 53 3.85 13.86 -5.69
N LYS A 54 3.16 13.38 -6.74
CA LYS A 54 1.70 13.53 -6.85
C LYS A 54 0.95 12.68 -5.81
N ALA A 55 1.40 11.45 -5.56
CA ALA A 55 0.84 10.59 -4.54
C ALA A 55 0.99 11.21 -3.14
N SER A 56 2.18 11.76 -2.84
CA SER A 56 2.45 12.45 -1.57
C SER A 56 1.54 13.65 -1.35
N ILE A 57 1.38 14.52 -2.36
CA ILE A 57 0.48 15.68 -2.27
C ILE A 57 -0.99 15.24 -2.07
N ALA A 58 -1.43 14.18 -2.76
CA ALA A 58 -2.78 13.66 -2.60
C ALA A 58 -3.04 13.14 -1.18
N ALA A 59 -2.09 12.39 -0.61
CA ALA A 59 -2.16 11.92 0.76
C ALA A 59 -2.09 13.07 1.78
N LEU A 60 -1.23 14.08 1.53
CA LEU A 60 -1.13 15.28 2.34
C LEU A 60 -2.44 16.05 2.36
N ASN A 61 -3.11 16.24 1.23
CA ASN A 61 -4.41 16.93 1.20
C ASN A 61 -5.50 16.24 2.03
N LYS A 62 -5.39 14.91 2.22
CA LYS A 62 -6.32 14.12 3.02
C LYS A 62 -5.84 13.84 4.45
N HIS A 63 -4.70 14.38 4.89
CA HIS A 63 -4.04 14.00 6.15
C HIS A 63 -4.99 14.03 7.38
N LEU A 64 -5.80 15.09 7.52
CA LEU A 64 -6.73 15.27 8.63
C LEU A 64 -7.96 14.36 8.50
N VAL A 65 -8.48 14.19 7.28
CA VAL A 65 -9.62 13.30 7.01
C VAL A 65 -9.26 11.86 7.35
N LEU A 66 -8.10 11.40 6.90
CA LEU A 66 -7.57 10.07 7.19
C LEU A 66 -7.28 9.88 8.69
N ALA A 67 -6.77 10.91 9.36
CA ALA A 67 -6.54 10.87 10.80
C ALA A 67 -7.85 10.69 11.58
N LYS A 68 -8.88 11.46 11.24
CA LYS A 68 -10.21 11.33 11.84
C LYS A 68 -10.81 9.95 11.59
N MET A 69 -10.77 9.47 10.35
CA MET A 69 -11.24 8.11 10.02
C MET A 69 -10.53 7.03 10.83
N ALA A 70 -9.22 7.17 11.04
CA ALA A 70 -8.47 6.21 11.84
C ALA A 70 -8.85 6.24 13.33
N VAL A 71 -9.10 7.41 13.92
CA VAL A 71 -9.58 7.48 15.31
C VAL A 71 -11.01 6.92 15.41
N ASP A 72 -11.90 7.32 14.50
CA ASP A 72 -13.30 6.89 14.48
C ASP A 72 -13.43 5.37 14.32
N GLU A 73 -12.62 4.75 13.46
CA GLU A 73 -12.64 3.31 13.24
C GLU A 73 -11.94 2.51 14.36
N THR A 74 -10.76 2.96 14.79
CA THR A 74 -9.93 2.17 15.72
C THR A 74 -10.24 2.44 17.19
N GLY A 75 -10.88 3.58 17.51
CA GLY A 75 -11.08 4.08 18.87
C GLY A 75 -9.79 4.42 19.61
N ARG A 76 -8.66 4.65 18.90
CA ARG A 76 -7.32 4.78 19.50
C ARG A 76 -6.60 6.05 19.07
N GLY A 77 -6.00 6.74 20.04
CA GLY A 77 -5.13 7.90 19.83
C GLY A 77 -5.88 9.21 19.58
N LEU A 78 -5.13 10.27 19.28
CA LEU A 78 -5.64 11.61 19.02
C LEU A 78 -5.59 11.93 17.53
N VAL A 79 -6.54 12.73 17.06
CA VAL A 79 -6.65 13.09 15.63
C VAL A 79 -5.44 13.93 15.22
N GLU A 80 -5.01 14.85 16.06
CA GLU A 80 -3.90 15.78 15.85
C GLU A 80 -2.57 15.01 15.72
N ASP A 81 -2.33 14.04 16.60
CA ASP A 81 -1.15 13.18 16.56
C ASP A 81 -1.13 12.31 15.29
N LYS A 82 -2.28 11.77 14.90
CA LYS A 82 -2.39 10.98 13.66
C LYS A 82 -2.26 11.84 12.41
N ALA A 83 -2.77 13.07 12.43
CA ALA A 83 -2.59 14.04 11.36
C ALA A 83 -1.09 14.35 11.18
N THR A 84 -0.38 14.59 12.29
CA THR A 84 1.07 14.79 12.29
C THR A 84 1.82 13.58 11.73
N LYS A 85 1.44 12.36 12.12
CA LYS A 85 2.01 11.12 11.55
C LYS A 85 1.75 10.97 10.06
N ASN A 86 0.57 11.36 9.59
CA ASN A 86 0.25 11.34 8.16
C ASN A 86 1.09 12.37 7.40
N ILE A 87 1.22 13.60 7.92
CA ILE A 87 2.08 14.64 7.33
C ILE A 87 3.53 14.16 7.26
N PHE A 88 4.04 13.56 8.33
CA PHE A 88 5.39 12.98 8.34
C PHE A 88 5.55 11.91 7.25
N ALA A 89 4.58 11.00 7.11
CA ALA A 89 4.61 9.97 6.08
C ALA A 89 4.54 10.56 4.65
N CYS A 90 3.89 11.69 4.44
CA CYS A 90 3.80 12.34 3.13
C CYS A 90 5.05 13.17 2.84
N GLU A 91 5.32 14.19 3.65
CA GLU A 91 6.34 15.20 3.36
C GLU A 91 7.75 14.69 3.65
N HIS A 92 7.99 14.20 4.88
CA HIS A 92 9.34 13.84 5.31
C HIS A 92 9.90 12.67 4.49
N VAL A 93 9.08 11.65 4.25
CA VAL A 93 9.46 10.49 3.43
C VAL A 93 9.73 10.92 2.00
N THR A 94 8.85 11.71 1.39
CA THR A 94 9.04 12.14 -0.01
C THR A 94 10.28 13.01 -0.16
N ASN A 95 10.54 13.91 0.79
CA ASN A 95 11.73 14.74 0.80
C ASN A 95 12.99 13.90 0.99
N TYR A 96 12.97 12.87 1.84
CA TYR A 96 14.08 11.94 2.01
C TYR A 96 14.37 11.15 0.72
N LEU A 97 13.33 10.70 0.03
CA LEU A 97 13.45 9.95 -1.23
C LEU A 97 13.86 10.84 -2.42
N ALA A 98 13.67 12.16 -2.32
CA ALA A 98 14.01 13.09 -3.38
C ALA A 98 15.52 13.06 -3.68
N GLY A 99 15.88 12.96 -4.95
CA GLY A 99 17.27 12.89 -5.40
C GLY A 99 17.92 11.50 -5.30
N GLN A 100 17.30 10.53 -4.62
CA GLN A 100 17.78 9.14 -4.65
C GLN A 100 17.47 8.51 -6.01
N LYS A 101 18.45 7.83 -6.60
CA LYS A 101 18.27 7.11 -7.87
C LYS A 101 17.73 5.70 -7.59
N THR A 102 16.70 5.29 -8.32
CA THR A 102 16.02 3.99 -8.21
C THR A 102 15.75 3.35 -9.57
N VAL A 103 16.22 3.98 -10.65
CA VAL A 103 16.04 3.54 -12.04
C VAL A 103 17.40 3.53 -12.75
N GLY A 104 17.73 2.39 -13.38
CA GLY A 104 18.96 2.25 -14.16
C GLY A 104 20.21 2.25 -13.30
N ILE A 105 21.31 2.80 -13.83
CA ILE A 105 22.59 2.89 -13.13
C ILE A 105 22.49 3.94 -12.03
N ILE A 106 22.68 3.51 -10.78
CA ILE A 106 22.58 4.36 -9.59
C ILE A 106 23.93 4.84 -9.11
N ARG A 107 24.99 4.08 -9.39
CA ARG A 107 26.38 4.41 -9.07
C ARG A 107 27.31 3.79 -10.11
N GLU A 108 28.33 4.54 -10.49
CA GLU A 108 29.43 4.13 -11.38
C GLU A 108 30.72 4.33 -10.58
N ASP A 109 31.60 3.34 -10.58
CA ASP A 109 32.92 3.39 -9.95
C ASP A 109 33.99 3.02 -10.97
N ASP A 110 34.53 4.05 -11.64
CA ASP A 110 35.54 3.89 -12.70
C ASP A 110 36.85 3.26 -12.19
N VAL A 111 37.16 3.42 -10.91
CA VAL A 111 38.41 2.91 -10.31
C VAL A 111 38.33 1.41 -10.11
N MET A 112 37.19 0.92 -9.61
CA MET A 112 36.94 -0.51 -9.45
C MET A 112 36.36 -1.17 -10.70
N GLY A 113 35.87 -0.38 -11.67
CA GLY A 113 35.15 -0.85 -12.84
C GLY A 113 33.81 -1.48 -12.50
N ILE A 114 33.08 -0.93 -11.52
CA ILE A 114 31.81 -1.48 -11.01
C ILE A 114 30.68 -0.48 -11.25
N ASP A 115 29.62 -0.96 -11.92
CA ASP A 115 28.35 -0.25 -12.04
C ASP A 115 27.28 -0.93 -11.18
N GLU A 116 26.55 -0.14 -10.41
CA GLU A 116 25.40 -0.58 -9.63
C GLU A 116 24.12 -0.22 -10.37
N VAL A 117 23.29 -1.22 -10.68
CA VAL A 117 22.01 -1.05 -11.37
C VAL A 117 20.85 -1.35 -10.42
N ALA A 118 19.89 -0.45 -10.34
CA ALA A 118 18.70 -0.63 -9.51
C ALA A 118 17.63 -1.46 -10.23
N GLU A 119 17.26 -2.58 -9.63
CA GLU A 119 16.19 -3.47 -10.08
C GLU A 119 15.09 -3.56 -8.99
N PRO A 120 13.80 -3.45 -9.36
CA PRO A 120 12.72 -3.64 -8.40
C PRO A 120 12.70 -5.08 -7.88
N VAL A 121 12.40 -5.28 -6.60
CA VAL A 121 12.29 -6.63 -6.01
C VAL A 121 11.06 -7.40 -6.52
N GLY A 122 10.06 -6.67 -7.03
CA GLY A 122 8.81 -7.23 -7.55
C GLY A 122 7.59 -6.77 -6.76
N VAL A 123 6.66 -7.69 -6.50
CA VAL A 123 5.40 -7.39 -5.78
C VAL A 123 5.62 -7.47 -4.28
N VAL A 124 5.29 -6.40 -3.57
CA VAL A 124 5.45 -6.27 -2.12
C VAL A 124 4.15 -6.60 -1.38
N ALA A 125 4.24 -7.37 -0.30
CA ALA A 125 3.14 -7.58 0.64
C ALA A 125 3.22 -6.57 1.80
N GLY A 126 2.25 -5.66 1.88
CA GLY A 126 2.19 -4.59 2.87
C GLY A 126 1.24 -4.90 4.02
N VAL A 127 1.75 -5.38 5.16
CA VAL A 127 0.93 -5.54 6.37
C VAL A 127 0.88 -4.24 7.18
N THR A 128 -0.31 -3.80 7.62
CA THR A 128 -0.46 -2.59 8.45
C THR A 128 -0.95 -2.90 9.87
N PRO A 129 -0.44 -2.19 10.89
CA PRO A 129 -0.93 -2.34 12.26
C PRO A 129 -2.17 -1.47 12.52
N VAL A 130 -2.97 -1.85 13.52
CA VAL A 130 -4.13 -1.05 13.98
C VAL A 130 -3.73 0.29 14.62
N THR A 131 -2.50 0.43 15.10
CA THR A 131 -2.03 1.63 15.81
C THR A 131 -1.73 2.80 14.87
N ASN A 132 -1.13 2.52 13.72
CA ASN A 132 -0.74 3.49 12.70
C ASN A 132 -1.25 3.05 11.30
N PRO A 133 -2.57 2.91 11.11
CA PRO A 133 -3.12 2.27 9.91
C PRO A 133 -2.88 3.09 8.64
N THR A 134 -3.22 4.38 8.68
CA THR A 134 -3.18 5.31 7.55
C THR A 134 -1.75 5.75 7.22
N SER A 135 -0.97 6.19 8.22
CA SER A 135 0.40 6.62 7.99
C SER A 135 1.31 5.49 7.49
N THR A 136 1.12 4.24 7.96
CA THR A 136 1.87 3.08 7.46
C THR A 136 1.48 2.75 6.01
N ALA A 137 0.19 2.83 5.66
CA ALA A 137 -0.27 2.62 4.30
C ALA A 137 0.33 3.66 3.34
N ILE A 138 0.33 4.94 3.72
CA ILE A 138 0.94 6.03 2.95
C ILE A 138 2.45 5.80 2.79
N PHE A 139 3.17 5.61 3.90
CA PHE A 139 4.61 5.40 3.90
C PHE A 139 5.02 4.25 2.98
N LYS A 140 4.40 3.08 3.15
CA LYS A 140 4.71 1.88 2.36
C LYS A 140 4.35 2.07 0.89
N SER A 141 3.28 2.79 0.58
CA SER A 141 2.91 3.10 -0.80
C SER A 141 3.96 3.99 -1.47
N LEU A 142 4.42 5.06 -0.79
CA LEU A 142 5.39 6.00 -1.37
C LEU A 142 6.75 5.34 -1.66
N ILE A 143 7.28 4.54 -0.72
CA ILE A 143 8.55 3.83 -0.95
C ILE A 143 8.42 2.76 -2.03
N ALA A 144 7.26 2.09 -2.13
CA ALA A 144 7.00 1.08 -3.16
C ALA A 144 6.91 1.73 -4.54
N LEU A 145 6.19 2.84 -4.67
CA LEU A 145 6.13 3.63 -5.90
C LEU A 145 7.51 4.13 -6.33
N LYS A 146 8.31 4.65 -5.38
CA LYS A 146 9.67 5.15 -5.66
C LYS A 146 10.61 4.06 -6.17
N THR A 147 10.39 2.82 -5.75
CA THR A 147 11.20 1.66 -6.15
C THR A 147 10.58 0.84 -7.28
N ARG A 148 9.55 1.37 -7.97
CA ARG A 148 8.83 0.70 -9.07
C ARG A 148 8.23 -0.65 -8.66
N CYS A 149 7.90 -0.81 -7.39
CA CYS A 149 7.33 -2.03 -6.84
C CYS A 149 5.82 -1.86 -6.61
N PRO A 150 4.97 -2.67 -7.26
CA PRO A 150 3.56 -2.76 -6.89
C PRO A 150 3.41 -3.34 -5.48
N ILE A 151 2.45 -2.83 -4.72
CA ILE A 151 2.20 -3.27 -3.33
C ILE A 151 0.77 -3.75 -3.16
N VAL A 152 0.60 -4.91 -2.49
CA VAL A 152 -0.69 -5.46 -2.09
C VAL A 152 -0.78 -5.40 -0.56
N PHE A 153 -1.80 -4.72 -0.04
CA PHE A 153 -1.93 -4.53 1.40
C PHE A 153 -2.79 -5.59 2.08
N GLY A 154 -2.31 -6.08 3.23
CA GLY A 154 -3.09 -6.81 4.23
C GLY A 154 -3.36 -5.91 5.42
N PHE A 155 -4.56 -5.33 5.48
CA PHE A 155 -4.92 -4.39 6.55
C PHE A 155 -5.42 -5.13 7.80
N HIS A 156 -5.15 -4.54 8.98
CA HIS A 156 -5.68 -5.10 10.22
C HIS A 156 -7.22 -4.96 10.26
N PRO A 157 -7.99 -5.99 10.69
CA PRO A 157 -9.45 -5.95 10.66
C PRO A 157 -10.09 -4.77 11.41
N GLY A 158 -9.47 -4.37 12.52
CA GLY A 158 -9.88 -3.21 13.32
C GLY A 158 -9.52 -1.83 12.73
N ALA A 159 -8.94 -1.77 11.54
CA ALA A 159 -8.56 -0.52 10.85
C ALA A 159 -8.70 -0.63 9.32
N GLN A 160 -9.61 -1.47 8.85
CA GLN A 160 -9.74 -1.83 7.44
C GLN A 160 -10.09 -0.61 6.58
N LYS A 161 -11.13 0.14 6.95
CA LYS A 161 -11.70 1.21 6.12
C LYS A 161 -10.77 2.40 6.00
N CYS A 162 -10.16 2.84 7.10
CA CYS A 162 -9.22 3.96 7.09
C CYS A 162 -7.93 3.61 6.33
N SER A 163 -7.46 2.36 6.43
CA SER A 163 -6.29 1.91 5.68
C SER A 163 -6.57 1.81 4.18
N VAL A 164 -7.73 1.25 3.80
CA VAL A 164 -8.18 1.21 2.40
C VAL A 164 -8.29 2.61 1.82
N GLU A 165 -8.88 3.56 2.55
CA GLU A 165 -9.00 4.94 2.06
C GLU A 165 -7.66 5.66 1.93
N ALA A 166 -6.68 5.33 2.77
CA ALA A 166 -5.33 5.88 2.66
C ALA A 166 -4.53 5.32 1.47
N ALA A 167 -4.86 4.12 1.01
CA ALA A 167 -4.18 3.45 -0.10
C ALA A 167 -4.84 3.69 -1.48
N LYS A 168 -5.88 4.53 -1.56
CA LYS A 168 -6.54 4.96 -2.80
C LYS A 168 -5.96 6.27 -3.32
#